data_AF-A0AAV2NEA5-F1
#
_entry.id   AF-A0AAV2NEA5-F1
#
_cell.length_a   1.000
_cell.length_b   1.000
_cell.length_c   1.000
_cell.angle_alpha   90.00
_cell.angle_beta   90.00
_cell.angle_gamma   90.00
#
_symmetry.space_group_name_H-M   'P 1'
#
loop_
_entity.id
_entity.type
_entity.pdbx_description
1 polymer ?
#
loop_
_entity_poly.entity_id
_entity_poly.type
_entity_poly.pdbx_seq_one_letter_code
_entity_poly.pdbx_strand_id
1 'polypeptide(L)'
;MARSPESGMSYHLTQAMTGHGCFGKFLHRIRKRRNPGCDFCEEEVDDAIHTLRECPAWDPQRTQLKGKLGLQRDFTLGDIIDAIARSEEHWTAFSAYVQEVMREKEDEERRRERERASSSSFVGEDGSD
;
A
#
# COMPACT_ATOMS: atom_id res chain seq x y z
N MET A 1 28.42 11.18 10.43
CA MET A 1 27.30 11.90 9.78
C MET A 1 26.02 11.33 10.39
N ALA A 2 25.32 12.11 11.21
CA ALA A 2 24.03 11.69 11.75
C ALA A 2 22.99 11.83 10.63
N ARG A 3 22.24 10.75 10.33
CA ARG A 3 21.10 10.82 9.39
C ARG A 3 20.02 11.70 10.03
N SER A 4 19.43 12.61 9.27
CA SER A 4 18.27 13.37 9.74
C SER A 4 17.12 12.38 10.06
N PRO A 5 16.25 12.68 11.03
CA PRO A 5 15.13 11.80 11.38
C PRO A 5 14.17 11.53 10.20
N GLU A 6 14.21 12.37 9.15
CA GLU A 6 13.38 12.27 7.94
C GLU A 6 13.90 11.26 6.91
N SER A 7 15.18 10.86 6.99
CA SER A 7 15.80 9.86 6.11
C SER A 7 15.74 8.42 6.66
N GLY A 8 14.82 8.18 7.60
CA GLY A 8 14.57 6.88 8.24
C GLY A 8 13.46 6.05 7.58
N MET A 9 13.45 4.75 7.89
CA MET A 9 12.39 3.83 7.47
C MET A 9 11.15 4.00 8.36
N SER A 10 10.10 4.65 7.85
CA SER A 10 8.80 4.68 8.55
C SER A 10 8.12 3.32 8.55
N TYR A 11 7.12 3.13 9.42
CA TYR A 11 6.32 1.90 9.49
C TYR A 11 5.70 1.53 8.13
N HIS A 12 4.97 2.46 7.50
CA HIS A 12 4.36 2.24 6.18
C HIS A 12 5.39 2.02 5.08
N LEU A 13 6.52 2.75 5.13
CA LEU A 13 7.59 2.58 4.15
C LEU A 13 8.23 1.19 4.24
N THR A 14 8.47 0.70 5.45
CA THR A 14 8.99 -0.64 5.71
C THR A 14 8.03 -1.70 5.16
N GLN A 15 6.72 -1.52 5.40
CA GLN A 15 5.71 -2.43 4.88
C GLN A 15 5.66 -2.44 3.35
N ALA A 16 5.64 -1.27 2.72
CA ALA A 16 5.63 -1.16 1.27
C ALA A 16 6.87 -1.82 0.64
N MET A 17 8.07 -1.51 1.14
CA MET A 17 9.32 -2.06 0.61
C MET A 17 9.44 -3.58 0.79
N THR A 18 8.81 -4.14 1.81
CA THR A 18 8.86 -5.58 2.09
C THR A 18 7.63 -6.33 1.59
N GLY A 19 6.64 -5.64 1.01
CA GLY A 19 5.38 -6.24 0.59
C GLY A 19 4.54 -6.79 1.73
N HIS A 20 4.57 -6.14 2.91
CA HIS A 20 3.78 -6.49 4.09
C HIS A 20 2.66 -5.46 4.35
N GLY A 21 1.82 -5.70 5.35
CA GLY A 21 0.79 -4.75 5.78
C GLY A 21 -0.58 -5.08 5.18
N CYS A 22 -1.21 -4.09 4.54
CA CYS A 22 -2.57 -4.20 4.01
C CYS A 22 -2.66 -4.70 2.55
N PHE A 23 -1.54 -5.13 1.94
CA PHE A 23 -1.57 -5.70 0.60
C PHE A 23 -2.38 -7.00 0.55
N GLY A 24 -3.28 -7.11 -0.43
CA GLY A 24 -4.11 -8.29 -0.64
C GLY A 24 -3.29 -9.59 -0.70
N LYS A 25 -2.18 -9.60 -1.46
CA LYS A 25 -1.25 -10.74 -1.56
C LYS A 25 -0.69 -11.16 -0.20
N PHE A 26 -0.28 -10.20 0.62
CA PHE A 26 0.27 -10.48 1.95
C PHE A 26 -0.80 -11.04 2.88
N LEU A 27 -1.96 -10.39 2.95
CA LEU A 27 -3.07 -10.80 3.81
C LEU A 27 -3.63 -12.18 3.43
N HIS A 28 -3.66 -12.50 2.14
CA HIS A 28 -4.01 -13.83 1.66
C HIS A 28 -2.98 -14.87 2.10
N ARG A 29 -1.68 -14.58 1.94
CA ARG A 29 -0.58 -15.45 2.37
C ARG A 29 -0.66 -15.83 3.85
N ILE A 30 -1.05 -14.87 4.72
CA ILE A 30 -1.22 -15.11 6.16
C ILE A 30 -2.65 -15.53 6.56
N ARG A 31 -3.49 -15.90 5.58
CA ARG A 31 -4.87 -16.38 5.76
C ARG A 31 -5.83 -15.38 6.45
N LYS A 32 -5.53 -14.08 6.40
CA LYS A 32 -6.45 -13.00 6.81
C LYS A 32 -7.47 -12.65 5.72
N ARG A 33 -7.17 -12.95 4.45
CA ARG A 33 -8.08 -12.76 3.30
C ARG A 33 -8.25 -14.05 2.49
N ARG A 34 -9.44 -14.19 1.90
CA ARG A 34 -9.77 -15.31 0.99
C ARG A 34 -9.13 -15.16 -0.39
N ASN A 35 -8.92 -13.93 -0.87
CA ASN A 35 -8.31 -13.64 -2.15
C ASN A 35 -7.17 -12.61 -2.00
N PRO A 36 -6.20 -12.59 -2.96
CA PRO A 36 -5.08 -11.64 -2.95
C PRO A 36 -5.36 -10.33 -3.72
N GLY A 37 -6.56 -10.13 -4.24
CA GLY A 37 -6.89 -9.06 -5.17
C GLY A 37 -6.87 -7.66 -4.58
N CYS A 38 -6.81 -6.67 -5.47
CA CYS A 38 -6.87 -5.27 -5.11
C CYS A 38 -8.30 -4.83 -4.83
N ASP A 39 -8.52 -4.05 -3.78
CA ASP A 39 -9.85 -3.52 -3.46
C ASP A 39 -10.17 -2.22 -4.20
N PHE A 40 -9.16 -1.60 -4.81
CA PHE A 40 -9.23 -0.28 -5.42
C PHE A 40 -9.30 -0.34 -6.95
N CYS A 41 -9.06 -1.51 -7.53
CA CYS A 41 -9.19 -1.78 -8.97
C CYS A 41 -9.41 -3.28 -9.20
N GLU A 42 -9.51 -3.71 -10.46
CA GLU A 42 -9.82 -5.09 -10.84
C GLU A 42 -8.61 -6.03 -10.90
N GLU A 43 -7.44 -5.60 -10.44
CA GLU A 43 -6.22 -6.43 -10.45
C GLU A 43 -6.34 -7.65 -9.51
N GLU A 44 -5.93 -8.82 -10.01
CA GLU A 44 -6.08 -10.10 -9.30
C GLU A 44 -5.11 -10.25 -8.13
N VAL A 45 -3.98 -9.54 -8.17
CA VAL A 45 -2.93 -9.61 -7.15
C VAL A 45 -2.51 -8.21 -6.73
N ASP A 46 -2.91 -7.83 -5.53
CA ASP A 46 -2.44 -6.60 -4.89
C ASP A 46 -1.12 -6.84 -4.16
N ASP A 47 -0.02 -6.42 -4.78
CA ASP A 47 1.28 -6.33 -4.16
C ASP A 47 1.88 -4.92 -4.22
N ALA A 48 3.08 -4.76 -3.65
CA ALA A 48 3.74 -3.48 -3.59
C ALA A 48 4.05 -2.91 -4.98
N ILE A 49 4.36 -3.74 -5.97
CA ILE A 49 4.65 -3.27 -7.33
C ILE A 49 3.37 -2.70 -7.93
N HIS A 50 2.29 -3.47 -7.85
CA HIS A 50 0.98 -3.03 -8.31
C HIS A 50 0.57 -1.70 -7.66
N THR A 51 0.62 -1.62 -6.33
CA THR A 51 0.25 -0.39 -5.61
C THR A 51 1.13 0.80 -6.01
N LEU A 52 2.46 0.63 -6.05
CA LEU A 52 3.40 1.74 -6.28
C LEU A 52 3.49 2.19 -7.75
N ARG A 53 3.18 1.33 -8.73
CA ARG A 53 3.31 1.67 -10.16
C ARG A 53 2.04 1.59 -11.00
N GLU A 54 1.10 0.70 -10.69
CA GLU A 54 0.14 0.21 -11.69
C GLU A 54 -1.31 0.53 -11.31
N CYS A 55 -1.64 0.49 -10.02
CA CYS A 55 -3.02 0.61 -9.55
C CYS A 55 -3.59 2.01 -9.85
N PRO A 56 -4.60 2.15 -10.72
CA PRO A 56 -5.08 3.45 -11.19
C PRO A 56 -5.63 4.35 -10.07
N ALA A 57 -6.06 3.76 -8.95
CA ALA A 57 -6.54 4.51 -7.80
C ALA A 57 -5.49 5.48 -7.21
N TRP A 58 -4.19 5.18 -7.39
CA TRP A 58 -3.09 5.99 -6.86
C TRP A 58 -2.47 6.92 -7.90
N ASP A 59 -3.04 7.05 -9.10
CA ASP A 59 -2.50 7.87 -10.17
C ASP A 59 -2.36 9.37 -9.81
N PRO A 60 -3.30 10.00 -9.08
CA PRO A 60 -3.12 11.39 -8.64
C PRO A 60 -1.88 11.57 -7.75
N GLN A 61 -1.70 10.72 -6.74
CA GLN A 61 -0.57 10.75 -5.82
C GLN A 61 0.73 10.38 -6.55
N ARG A 62 0.69 9.38 -7.45
CA ARG A 62 1.84 8.93 -8.24
C ARG A 62 2.28 9.99 -9.25
N THR A 63 1.36 10.74 -9.85
CA THR A 63 1.69 11.83 -10.78
C THR A 63 2.47 12.94 -10.06
N GLN A 64 2.06 13.31 -8.85
CA GLN A 64 2.79 14.27 -8.03
C GLN A 64 4.18 13.76 -7.66
N LEU A 65 4.29 12.49 -7.27
CA LEU A 65 5.57 11.84 -6.98
C LEU A 65 6.51 11.91 -8.20
N LYS A 66 6.03 11.55 -9.39
CA LYS A 66 6.82 11.57 -10.63
C LYS A 66 7.37 12.96 -10.93
N GLY A 67 6.54 13.99 -10.74
CA GLY A 67 6.97 15.38 -10.91
C GLY A 67 8.11 15.74 -9.95
N LYS A 68 8.01 15.34 -8.68
CA LYS A 68 9.06 15.60 -7.67
C LYS A 68 10.35 14.83 -7.94
N LEU A 69 10.26 13.58 -8.41
CA LEU A 69 11.44 12.74 -8.68
C LEU A 69 12.01 12.94 -10.10
N GLY A 70 11.37 13.76 -10.95
CA GLY A 70 11.77 13.94 -12.34
C GLY A 70 11.65 12.68 -13.20
N LEU A 71 10.69 11.81 -12.89
CA LEU A 71 10.52 10.51 -13.56
C LEU A 71 9.75 10.62 -14.88
N GLN A 72 10.14 9.79 -15.85
CA GLN A 72 9.45 9.66 -17.14
C GLN A 72 8.08 8.96 -16.98
N ARG A 73 7.29 8.95 -18.07
CA ARG A 73 5.93 8.38 -18.05
C ARG A 73 5.94 6.90 -17.65
N ASP A 74 6.91 6.15 -18.16
CA ASP A 74 7.05 4.69 -18.11
C ASP A 74 8.13 4.21 -17.12
N PHE A 75 8.43 5.00 -16.09
CA PHE A 75 9.41 4.67 -15.05
C PHE A 75 9.23 3.26 -14.47
N THR A 76 10.33 2.65 -14.04
CA THR A 76 10.42 1.37 -13.34
C THR A 76 10.57 1.58 -11.83
N LEU A 77 10.39 0.53 -11.02
CA LEU A 77 10.72 0.63 -9.59
C LEU A 77 12.21 0.92 -9.36
N GLY A 78 13.08 0.44 -10.27
CA GLY A 78 14.51 0.76 -10.24
C GLY A 78 14.75 2.27 -10.30
N ASP A 79 14.03 2.98 -11.18
CA ASP A 79 14.16 4.43 -11.32
C ASP A 79 13.72 5.19 -10.05
N ILE A 80 12.70 4.69 -9.34
CA ILE A 80 12.34 5.23 -8.02
C ILE A 80 13.48 5.03 -7.03
N ILE A 81 13.97 3.79 -6.89
CA ILE A 81 15.04 3.46 -5.93
C ILE A 81 16.29 4.30 -6.19
N ASP A 82 16.65 4.44 -7.46
CA ASP A 82 17.74 5.26 -7.94
C ASP A 82 17.57 6.75 -7.62
N ALA A 83 16.35 7.30 -7.77
CA ALA A 83 16.05 8.68 -7.44
C ALA A 83 16.13 8.95 -5.93
N ILE A 84 15.53 8.07 -5.12
CA ILE A 84 15.45 8.25 -3.65
C ILE A 84 16.78 7.96 -2.95
N ALA A 85 17.64 7.09 -3.53
CA ALA A 85 18.97 6.81 -3.00
C ALA A 85 19.94 7.99 -3.15
N ARG A 86 19.68 8.89 -4.11
CA ARG A 86 20.55 10.02 -4.45
C ARG A 86 20.13 11.35 -3.81
N SER A 87 18.95 11.44 -3.21
CA SER A 87 18.42 12.69 -2.66
C SER A 87 17.53 12.45 -1.46
N GLU A 88 17.84 13.12 -0.34
CA GLU A 88 17.00 13.13 0.86
C GLU A 88 15.63 13.77 0.57
N GLU A 89 15.56 14.77 -0.30
CA GLU A 89 14.30 15.37 -0.73
C GLU A 89 13.42 14.37 -1.49
N HIS A 90 14.02 13.60 -2.41
CA HIS A 90 13.30 12.54 -3.12
C HIS A 90 12.86 11.42 -2.17
N TRP A 91 13.70 11.07 -1.20
CA TRP A 91 13.35 10.12 -0.15
C TRP A 91 12.15 10.59 0.67
N THR A 92 12.13 11.85 1.09
CA THR A 92 11.01 12.45 1.82
C THR A 92 9.74 12.48 0.97
N ALA A 93 9.85 12.86 -0.30
CA ALA A 93 8.72 12.85 -1.24
C ALA A 93 8.13 11.44 -1.44
N PHE A 94 8.98 10.43 -1.62
CA PHE A 94 8.56 9.04 -1.75
C PHE A 94 7.96 8.51 -0.45
N SER A 95 8.57 8.83 0.70
CA SER A 95 8.06 8.45 2.02
C SER A 95 6.66 9.01 2.26
N ALA A 96 6.41 10.27 1.91
CA ALA A 96 5.10 10.90 2.02
C ALA A 96 4.05 10.19 1.14
N TYR A 97 4.40 9.93 -0.13
CA TYR A 97 3.55 9.19 -1.06
C TYR A 97 3.18 7.79 -0.52
N VAL A 98 4.17 7.02 -0.07
CA VAL A 98 3.93 5.67 0.47
C VAL A 98 3.05 5.72 1.70
N GLN A 99 3.30 6.66 2.62
CA GLN A 99 2.49 6.78 3.82
C GLN A 99 1.04 7.17 3.53
N GLU A 100 0.79 8.06 2.57
CA GLU A 100 -0.55 8.44 2.14
C GLU A 100 -1.31 7.23 1.58
N VAL A 101 -0.74 6.57 0.57
CA VAL A 101 -1.34 5.38 -0.07
C VAL A 101 -1.58 4.26 0.94
N MET A 102 -0.59 3.95 1.80
CA MET A 102 -0.72 2.87 2.78
C MET A 102 -1.76 3.18 3.84
N ARG A 103 -1.90 4.44 4.29
CA ARG A 103 -2.95 4.84 5.24
C ARG A 103 -4.35 4.61 4.66
N GLU A 104 -4.58 5.03 3.42
CA GLU A 104 -5.87 4.83 2.74
C GLU A 104 -6.18 3.33 2.57
N LYS A 105 -5.18 2.52 2.18
CA LYS A 105 -5.34 1.06 2.09
C LYS A 105 -5.66 0.42 3.44
N GLU A 106 -5.00 0.85 4.52
CA GLU A 106 -5.27 0.34 5.88
C GLU A 106 -6.66 0.75 6.39
N ASP A 107 -7.11 1.97 6.08
CA ASP A 107 -8.47 2.43 6.42
C ASP A 107 -9.53 1.55 5.77
N GLU A 108 -9.34 1.23 4.49
CA GLU A 108 -10.23 0.35 3.74
C GLU A 108 -10.20 -1.10 4.25
N GLU A 109 -9.03 -1.66 4.57
CA GLU A 109 -8.95 -2.98 5.23
C GLU A 109 -9.72 -2.96 6.56
N ARG A 110 -9.49 -1.95 7.40
CA ARG A 110 -10.16 -1.85 8.71
C ARG A 110 -11.68 -1.72 8.57
N ARG A 111 -12.16 -1.05 7.51
CA ARG A 111 -13.60 -1.00 7.19
C ARG A 111 -14.13 -2.40 6.86
N ARG A 112 -13.43 -3.14 5.99
CA ARG A 112 -13.83 -4.51 5.59
C ARG A 112 -13.79 -5.51 6.74
N GLU A 113 -12.78 -5.45 7.61
CA GLU A 113 -12.70 -6.30 8.80
C GLU A 113 -13.91 -6.08 9.72
N ARG A 114 -14.32 -4.82 9.92
CA ARG A 114 -15.52 -4.48 10.71
C ARG A 114 -16.80 -5.03 10.10
N GLU A 115 -16.97 -4.92 8.79
CA GLU A 115 -18.14 -5.46 8.08
C GLU A 115 -18.21 -6.98 8.13
N ARG A 116 -17.07 -7.66 8.00
CA ARG A 116 -16.96 -9.13 8.15
C ARG A 116 -17.29 -9.57 9.58
N ALA A 117 -16.79 -8.86 10.59
CA ALA A 117 -17.10 -9.16 11.98
C ALA A 117 -18.60 -8.98 12.28
N SER A 118 -19.20 -7.90 11.79
CA SER A 118 -20.64 -7.64 11.94
C SER A 118 -21.51 -8.68 11.22
N SER A 119 -21.10 -9.12 10.03
CA SER A 119 -21.81 -10.16 9.27
C SER A 119 -21.71 -11.54 9.94
N SER A 120 -20.59 -11.83 10.62
CA SER A 120 -20.41 -13.08 11.36
C SER A 120 -21.27 -13.15 12.63
N SER A 121 -21.63 -12.02 13.24
CA SER A 121 -22.46 -11.98 14.44
C SER A 121 -23.96 -12.20 14.20
N PHE A 122 -24.43 -12.18 12.95
CA PHE A 122 -25.86 -12.30 12.62
C PHE A 122 -26.32 -13.73 12.28
N VAL A 123 -25.40 -14.70 12.20
CA VAL A 123 -25.69 -16.09 11.76
C VAL A 123 -25.85 -17.04 12.97
N GLY A 124 -26.26 -16.52 14.13
CA GLY A 124 -26.24 -17.24 15.40
C GLY A 124 -27.57 -17.35 16.12
N GLU A 125 -28.71 -17.51 15.43
CA GLU A 125 -30.02 -17.80 16.05
C GLU A 125 -30.99 -18.37 14.99
N ASP A 126 -30.83 -19.64 14.61
CA ASP A 126 -31.90 -20.47 14.03
C ASP A 126 -31.55 -21.95 14.24
N GLY A 127 -32.36 -22.63 15.05
CA GLY A 127 -32.57 -24.07 14.92
C GLY A 127 -32.08 -24.91 16.09
N SER A 128 -32.95 -25.12 17.08
CA SER A 128 -33.17 -26.43 17.72
C SER A 128 -34.52 -26.40 18.46
N ASP A 129 -35.44 -27.20 17.93
CA ASP A 129 -36.73 -27.65 18.48
C ASP A 129 -36.55 -28.40 19.81
#